data_AF-A0A353BL68-F1
#
_entry.id   AF-A0A353BL68-F1
#
_cell.length_a   1.000
_cell.length_b   1.000
_cell.length_c   1.000
_cell.angle_alpha   90.00
_cell.angle_beta   90.00
_cell.angle_gamma   90.00
#
_symmetry.space_group_name_H-M   'P 1'
#
loop_
_entity.id
_entity.type
_entity.pdbx_description
1 polymer ?
#
loop_
_entity_poly.entity_id
_entity_poly.type
_entity_poly.pdbx_seq_one_letter_code
_entity_poly.pdbx_strand_id
1 'polypeptide(L)'
;MGIFFHDSYCGLYCGACEILNLFRASEENGQMPLWDDLPGPLRDNIGKADIICRGCCSDTVFAGCAGCKVRECARERGVKACVECRDFPCQRVEALRALIPGVRGKLPHTASIFGDAETAKNLGYEAWAEAQRARWHCRACGAPFTWYQDRCRVCGTDLKPARGY
;
A
#
# COMPACT_ATOMS: atom_id res chain seq x y z
N MET A 1 -15.26 -12.85 -8.68
CA MET A 1 -14.51 -11.71 -8.12
C MET A 1 -13.71 -12.21 -6.93
N GLY A 2 -12.39 -12.11 -6.94
CA GLY A 2 -11.57 -12.54 -5.79
C GLY A 2 -11.53 -11.50 -4.67
N ILE A 3 -11.09 -11.92 -3.48
CA ILE A 3 -10.95 -11.04 -2.31
C ILE A 3 -9.67 -10.21 -2.46
N PHE A 4 -9.77 -8.91 -2.11
CA PHE A 4 -8.63 -7.98 -2.07
C PHE A 4 -8.45 -7.46 -0.64
N PHE A 5 -7.19 -7.41 -0.20
CA PHE A 5 -6.79 -6.90 1.11
C PHE A 5 -6.15 -5.52 0.95
N HIS A 6 -6.75 -4.50 1.57
CA HIS A 6 -6.32 -3.11 1.42
C HIS A 6 -5.36 -2.65 2.52
N ASP A 7 -5.20 -3.46 3.54
CA ASP A 7 -4.32 -3.25 4.67
C ASP A 7 -2.97 -3.97 4.49
N SER A 8 -2.00 -3.67 5.37
CA SER A 8 -0.69 -4.32 5.34
C SER A 8 -0.07 -4.43 6.72
N TYR A 9 0.85 -5.38 6.87
CA TYR A 9 1.53 -5.61 8.13
C TYR A 9 2.38 -4.42 8.61
N CYS A 10 3.01 -3.67 7.69
CA CYS A 10 3.98 -2.63 8.07
C CYS A 10 3.37 -1.24 8.31
N GLY A 11 2.07 -1.06 8.04
CA GLY A 11 1.41 0.25 8.12
C GLY A 11 1.26 0.96 6.78
N LEU A 12 1.67 0.38 5.64
CA LEU A 12 1.19 0.88 4.34
C LEU A 12 -0.27 0.53 4.13
N TYR A 13 -0.99 1.37 3.39
CA TYR A 13 -2.33 1.05 2.91
C TYR A 13 -2.29 0.53 1.47
N CYS A 14 -2.32 -0.79 1.28
CA CYS A 14 -2.36 -1.44 -0.04
C CYS A 14 -3.55 -1.00 -0.90
N GLY A 15 -4.64 -0.50 -0.30
CA GLY A 15 -5.76 0.07 -1.06
C GLY A 15 -5.41 1.29 -1.91
N ALA A 16 -4.28 1.95 -1.63
CA ALA A 16 -3.75 3.04 -2.43
C ALA A 16 -2.59 2.63 -3.35
N CYS A 17 -2.24 1.34 -3.41
CA CYS A 17 -1.18 0.82 -4.28
C CYS A 17 -1.68 0.68 -5.73
N GLU A 18 -0.95 1.25 -6.69
CA GLU A 18 -1.26 1.15 -8.12
C GLU A 18 -1.28 -0.29 -8.60
N ILE A 19 -0.34 -1.13 -8.16
CA ILE A 19 -0.26 -2.53 -8.60
C ILE A 19 -1.53 -3.30 -8.20
N LEU A 20 -2.00 -3.12 -6.96
CA LEU A 20 -3.25 -3.74 -6.50
C LEU A 20 -4.45 -3.21 -7.28
N ASN A 21 -4.53 -1.89 -7.46
CA ASN A 21 -5.67 -1.26 -8.11
C ASN A 21 -5.75 -1.57 -9.62
N LEU A 22 -4.61 -1.67 -10.30
CA LEU A 22 -4.54 -2.10 -11.71
C LEU A 22 -5.00 -3.55 -11.85
N PHE A 23 -4.52 -4.46 -10.99
CA PHE A 23 -4.96 -5.85 -11.02
C PHE A 23 -6.46 -5.98 -10.68
N ARG A 24 -6.96 -5.22 -9.69
CA ARG A 24 -8.40 -5.21 -9.38
C ARG A 24 -9.23 -4.75 -10.59
N ALA A 25 -8.86 -3.65 -11.22
CA ALA A 25 -9.55 -3.14 -12.41
C ALA A 25 -9.52 -4.17 -13.56
N SER A 26 -8.42 -4.92 -13.69
CA SER A 26 -8.28 -5.98 -14.70
C SER A 26 -9.27 -7.13 -14.53
N GLU A 27 -9.59 -7.49 -13.28
CA GLU A 27 -10.60 -8.52 -13.00
C GLU A 27 -12.03 -8.02 -13.30
N GLU A 28 -12.25 -6.70 -13.22
CA GLU A 28 -13.54 -6.08 -13.51
C GLU A 28 -13.77 -5.91 -15.01
N ASN A 29 -12.73 -5.56 -15.78
CA ASN A 29 -12.83 -5.25 -17.22
C ASN A 29 -12.34 -6.38 -18.14
N GLY A 30 -11.72 -7.43 -17.60
CA GLY A 30 -11.18 -8.56 -18.36
C GLY A 30 -9.88 -8.26 -19.13
N GLN A 31 -9.17 -7.18 -18.81
CA GLN A 31 -7.96 -6.74 -19.50
C GLN A 31 -6.77 -6.66 -18.55
N MET A 32 -5.79 -7.55 -18.75
CA MET A 32 -4.56 -7.54 -17.95
C MET A 32 -3.79 -6.23 -18.13
N PRO A 33 -3.32 -5.61 -17.05
CA PRO A 33 -2.58 -4.35 -17.10
C PRO A 33 -1.16 -4.59 -17.64
N LEU A 34 -0.65 -3.61 -18.36
CA LEU A 34 0.70 -3.60 -18.90
C LEU A 34 1.67 -2.95 -17.92
N TRP A 35 2.95 -3.32 -18.02
CA TRP A 35 4.00 -2.70 -17.21
C TRP A 35 4.03 -1.16 -17.34
N ASP A 36 3.72 -0.66 -18.53
CA ASP A 36 3.73 0.78 -18.83
C ASP A 36 2.54 1.54 -18.21
N ASP A 37 1.53 0.83 -17.70
CA ASP A 37 0.43 1.43 -16.93
C ASP A 37 0.87 1.87 -15.51
N LEU A 38 2.06 1.42 -15.06
CA LEU A 38 2.62 1.85 -13.79
C LEU A 38 3.17 3.27 -13.87
N PRO A 39 3.00 4.07 -12.80
CA PRO A 39 3.62 5.39 -12.71
C PRO A 39 5.15 5.25 -12.64
N GLY A 40 5.86 6.25 -13.16
CA GLY A 40 7.34 6.28 -13.22
C GLY A 40 8.04 5.85 -11.93
N PRO A 41 7.67 6.38 -10.74
CA PRO A 41 8.24 5.92 -9.47
C PRO A 41 8.24 4.40 -9.27
N LEU A 42 7.15 3.70 -9.62
CA LEU A 42 7.10 2.24 -9.54
C LEU A 42 7.84 1.60 -10.71
N ARG A 43 7.51 1.99 -11.94
CA ARG A 43 8.05 1.41 -13.17
C ARG A 43 9.58 1.44 -13.24
N ASP A 44 10.18 2.52 -12.71
CA ASP A 44 11.60 2.81 -12.85
C ASP A 44 12.43 2.32 -11.64
N ASN A 45 11.79 1.93 -10.53
CA ASN A 45 12.48 1.58 -9.28
C ASN A 45 12.13 0.20 -8.70
N ILE A 46 11.25 -0.56 -9.36
CA ILE A 46 10.95 -1.95 -8.98
C ILE A 46 11.20 -2.88 -10.18
N GLY A 47 11.46 -4.17 -9.92
CA GLY A 47 11.72 -5.14 -10.99
C GLY A 47 10.46 -5.44 -11.82
N LYS A 48 10.63 -5.48 -13.15
CA LYS A 48 9.56 -5.83 -14.10
C LYS A 48 9.02 -7.22 -13.84
N ALA A 49 7.71 -7.33 -13.67
CA ALA A 49 6.98 -8.58 -13.48
C ALA A 49 5.49 -8.38 -13.83
N ASP A 50 4.74 -9.47 -13.91
CA ASP A 50 3.30 -9.42 -14.09
C ASP A 50 2.64 -8.66 -12.92
N ILE A 51 1.73 -7.75 -13.25
CA ILE A 51 1.00 -6.93 -12.27
C ILE A 51 -0.17 -7.77 -11.74
N ILE A 52 0.17 -8.68 -10.82
CA ILE A 52 -0.75 -9.58 -10.15
C ILE A 52 -0.59 -9.36 -8.64
N CYS A 53 -1.65 -8.89 -7.97
CA CYS A 53 -1.61 -8.62 -6.52
C CYS A 53 -3.00 -8.51 -5.92
N ARG A 54 -3.25 -9.26 -4.85
CA ARG A 54 -4.47 -9.21 -4.02
C ARG A 54 -4.27 -8.55 -2.66
N GLY A 55 -3.09 -7.94 -2.43
CA GLY A 55 -2.77 -7.21 -1.20
C GLY A 55 -1.82 -7.94 -0.26
N CYS A 56 -1.14 -7.19 0.60
CA CYS A 56 -0.06 -7.69 1.45
C CYS A 56 -0.48 -8.85 2.35
N CYS A 57 -1.70 -8.77 2.90
CA CYS A 57 -2.27 -9.78 3.78
C CYS A 57 -2.82 -11.02 3.05
N SER A 58 -2.80 -11.06 1.71
CA SER A 58 -3.23 -12.20 0.90
C SER A 58 -2.08 -13.18 0.59
N ASP A 59 -2.38 -14.32 -0.02
CA ASP A 59 -1.39 -15.25 -0.59
C ASP A 59 -0.88 -14.85 -1.98
N THR A 60 -1.56 -13.95 -2.67
CA THR A 60 -1.22 -13.49 -4.02
C THR A 60 -0.68 -12.07 -3.95
N VAL A 61 0.63 -11.90 -4.05
CA VAL A 61 1.27 -10.57 -4.01
C VAL A 61 2.12 -10.35 -5.26
N PHE A 62 2.33 -9.08 -5.61
CA PHE A 62 3.29 -8.72 -6.64
C PHE A 62 4.68 -9.28 -6.33
N ALA A 63 5.44 -9.66 -7.36
CA ALA A 63 6.76 -10.28 -7.21
C ALA A 63 7.70 -9.47 -6.29
N GLY A 64 7.71 -8.14 -6.40
CA GLY A 64 8.50 -7.26 -5.54
C GLY A 64 8.09 -7.27 -4.05
N CYS A 65 6.86 -7.68 -3.74
CA CYS A 65 6.36 -7.81 -2.36
C CYS A 65 6.51 -9.23 -1.80
N ALA A 66 6.72 -10.24 -2.65
CA ALA A 66 6.81 -11.65 -2.24
C ALA A 66 8.00 -11.92 -1.30
N GLY A 67 9.13 -11.22 -1.51
CA GLY A 67 10.34 -11.33 -0.69
C GLY A 67 10.35 -10.48 0.60
N CYS A 68 9.23 -9.83 0.96
CA CYS A 68 9.19 -8.91 2.09
C CYS A 68 9.35 -9.63 3.45
N LYS A 69 10.47 -9.37 4.13
CA LYS A 69 10.80 -9.96 5.44
C LYS A 69 9.90 -9.52 6.60
N VAL A 70 9.27 -8.35 6.47
CA VAL A 70 8.27 -7.90 7.46
C VAL A 70 6.97 -8.72 7.33
N ARG A 71 6.54 -8.96 6.09
CA ARG A 71 5.36 -9.80 5.80
C ARG A 71 5.57 -11.24 6.26
N GLU A 72 6.71 -11.84 5.91
CA GLU A 72 7.09 -13.18 6.36
C GLU A 72 7.01 -13.30 7.90
N CYS A 73 7.68 -12.39 8.61
CA CYS A 73 7.69 -12.35 10.07
C CYS A 73 6.29 -12.18 10.68
N ALA A 74 5.44 -11.32 10.11
CA ALA A 74 4.10 -11.08 10.64
C ALA A 74 3.20 -12.31 10.49
N ARG A 75 3.31 -13.01 9.35
CA ARG A 75 2.60 -14.28 9.10
C ARG A 75 3.07 -15.38 10.06
N GLU A 76 4.38 -15.55 10.23
CA GLU A 76 4.95 -16.54 11.17
C GLU A 76 4.47 -16.30 12.62
N ARG A 77 4.33 -15.03 13.00
CA ARG A 77 3.89 -14.64 14.34
C ARG A 77 2.36 -14.60 14.50
N GLY A 78 1.60 -14.74 13.42
CA GLY A 78 0.14 -14.67 13.44
C GLY A 78 -0.42 -13.31 13.87
N VAL A 79 0.31 -12.21 13.66
CA VAL A 79 -0.17 -10.85 13.99
C VAL A 79 -0.87 -10.23 12.78
N LYS A 80 -1.98 -9.51 12.97
CA LYS A 80 -2.66 -8.84 11.85
C LYS A 80 -1.87 -7.64 11.32
N ALA A 81 -1.18 -6.94 12.22
CA ALA A 81 -0.28 -5.86 11.89
C ALA A 81 0.93 -5.84 12.82
N CYS A 82 2.06 -5.30 12.35
CA CYS A 82 3.25 -5.19 13.18
C CYS A 82 2.99 -4.38 14.45
N VAL A 83 2.13 -3.36 14.39
CA VAL A 83 1.78 -2.50 15.53
C VAL A 83 1.05 -3.23 16.64
N GLU A 84 0.40 -4.36 16.34
CA GLU A 84 -0.27 -5.23 17.32
C GLU A 84 0.68 -6.27 17.93
N CYS A 85 1.89 -6.41 17.39
CA CYS A 85 2.89 -7.30 17.96
C CYS A 85 3.36 -6.75 19.31
N ARG A 86 3.39 -7.61 20.34
CA ARG A 86 3.88 -7.25 21.68
C ARG A 86 5.30 -6.68 21.70
N ASP A 87 6.12 -7.07 20.72
CA ASP A 87 7.53 -6.65 20.60
C ASP A 87 7.67 -5.36 19.78
N PHE A 88 6.58 -4.66 19.42
CA PHE A 88 6.61 -3.49 18.55
C PHE A 88 7.02 -2.19 19.27
N PRO A 89 7.98 -1.42 18.74
CA PRO A 89 8.77 -1.69 17.55
C PRO A 89 9.90 -2.71 17.80
N CYS A 90 10.03 -3.71 16.94
CA CYS A 90 11.09 -4.72 17.03
C CYS A 90 12.27 -4.38 16.10
N GLN A 91 13.39 -5.08 16.28
CA GLN A 91 14.60 -4.88 15.45
C GLN A 91 14.33 -4.95 13.94
N ARG A 92 13.38 -5.78 13.48
CA ARG A 92 13.02 -5.91 12.06
C ARG A 92 12.29 -4.67 11.53
N VAL A 93 11.43 -4.08 12.37
CA VAL A 93 10.71 -2.83 12.08
C VAL A 93 11.68 -1.65 12.09
N GLU A 94 12.62 -1.62 13.04
CA GLU A 94 13.67 -0.60 13.09
C GLU A 94 14.65 -0.72 11.92
N ALA A 95 14.99 -1.93 11.47
CA ALA A 95 15.76 -2.14 10.25
C ALA A 95 15.00 -1.61 9.01
N LEU A 96 13.69 -1.85 8.91
CA LEU A 96 12.87 -1.24 7.85
C LEU A 96 12.92 0.30 7.95
N ARG A 97 12.84 0.86 9.16
CA ARG A 97 12.90 2.32 9.40
C ARG A 97 14.18 2.93 8.88
N ALA A 98 15.31 2.27 9.14
CA ALA A 98 16.62 2.70 8.66
C ALA A 98 16.75 2.70 7.13
N LEU A 99 15.99 1.86 6.41
CA LEU A 99 16.00 1.79 4.95
C LEU A 99 15.17 2.89 4.27
N ILE A 100 14.12 3.39 4.93
CA ILE A 100 13.18 4.37 4.33
C ILE A 100 13.86 5.62 3.78
N PRO A 101 14.81 6.28 4.47
CA PRO A 101 15.47 7.46 3.93
C PRO A 101 16.12 7.23 2.55
N GLY A 102 16.66 6.04 2.32
CA GLY A 102 17.31 5.68 1.05
C GLY A 102 16.34 5.32 -0.09
N VAL A 103 15.10 4.95 0.22
CA VAL A 103 14.10 4.54 -0.78
C VAL A 103 13.02 5.59 -1.03
N ARG A 104 12.70 6.46 -0.06
CA ARG A 104 11.59 7.42 -0.16
C ARG A 104 11.73 8.45 -1.30
N GLY A 105 12.97 8.76 -1.72
CA GLY A 105 13.18 9.61 -2.90
C GLY A 105 12.74 8.98 -4.21
N LYS A 106 12.72 7.64 -4.28
CA LYS A 106 12.33 6.84 -5.44
C LYS A 106 10.90 6.33 -5.33
N LEU A 107 10.50 5.93 -4.13
CA LEU A 107 9.18 5.42 -3.78
C LEU A 107 8.58 6.27 -2.64
N PRO A 108 8.08 7.48 -2.95
CA PRO A 108 7.58 8.44 -1.96
C PRO A 108 6.59 7.89 -0.93
N HIS A 109 5.67 7.01 -1.34
CA HIS A 109 4.68 6.40 -0.43
C HIS A 109 5.30 5.64 0.76
N THR A 110 6.56 5.21 0.66
CA THR A 110 7.26 4.55 1.76
C THR A 110 7.49 5.46 2.97
N ALA A 111 7.43 6.79 2.80
CA ALA A 111 7.51 7.73 3.91
C ALA A 111 6.31 7.63 4.87
N SER A 112 5.15 7.16 4.41
CA SER A 112 3.97 6.99 5.28
C SER A 112 4.08 5.80 6.24
N ILE A 113 4.94 4.81 5.97
CA ILE A 113 4.98 3.52 6.71
C ILE A 113 4.91 3.73 8.23
N PHE A 114 5.81 4.56 8.76
CA PHE A 114 5.96 4.71 10.21
C PHE A 114 4.95 5.68 10.82
N GLY A 115 4.56 6.73 10.11
CA GLY A 115 3.49 7.63 10.56
C GLY A 115 2.14 6.94 10.60
N ASP A 116 1.83 6.14 9.59
CA ASP A 116 0.61 5.33 9.52
C ASP A 116 0.64 4.21 10.57
N ALA A 117 1.79 3.56 10.80
CA ALA A 117 1.94 2.57 11.88
C ALA A 117 1.76 3.19 13.28
N GLU A 118 2.33 4.38 13.54
CA GLU A 118 2.13 5.10 14.81
C GLU A 118 0.65 5.49 14.99
N THR A 119 0.02 5.98 13.92
CA THR A 119 -1.42 6.27 13.92
C THR A 119 -2.24 5.02 14.23
N ALA A 120 -1.92 3.87 13.61
CA ALA A 120 -2.57 2.60 13.89
C ALA A 120 -2.39 2.14 15.33
N LYS A 121 -1.19 2.32 15.90
CA LYS A 121 -0.92 2.01 17.32
C LYS A 121 -1.78 2.85 18.27
N ASN A 122 -1.97 4.13 17.97
CA ASN A 122 -2.70 5.06 18.83
C ASN A 122 -4.22 4.99 18.67
N LEU A 123 -4.70 4.80 17.44
CA LEU A 123 -6.12 4.80 17.09
C LEU A 123 -6.76 3.40 17.18
N GLY A 124 -5.95 2.34 17.13
CA GLY A 124 -6.40 0.98 16.88
C GLY A 124 -6.36 0.64 15.39
N TYR A 125 -6.04 -0.62 15.07
CA TYR A 125 -5.79 -1.05 13.69
C TYR A 125 -7.02 -0.92 12.80
N GLU A 126 -8.19 -1.36 13.27
CA GLU A 126 -9.44 -1.29 12.51
C GLU A 126 -9.85 0.16 12.20
N ALA A 127 -9.73 1.05 13.19
CA ALA A 127 -10.05 2.46 13.01
C ALA A 127 -9.04 3.17 12.09
N TRP A 128 -7.76 2.78 12.14
CA TRP A 128 -6.76 3.23 11.16
C TRP A 128 -7.08 2.75 9.74
N ALA A 129 -7.49 1.49 9.57
CA ALA A 129 -7.84 0.96 8.26
C ALA A 129 -9.01 1.74 7.61
N GLU A 130 -10.03 2.10 8.40
CA GLU A 130 -11.13 2.95 7.91
C GLU A 130 -10.68 4.39 7.62
N ALA A 131 -9.81 4.96 8.46
CA ALA A 131 -9.25 6.29 8.21
C ALA A 131 -8.44 6.34 6.90
N GLN A 132 -7.64 5.30 6.63
CA GLN A 132 -6.91 5.19 5.36
C GLN A 132 -7.86 4.97 4.19
N ARG A 133 -8.91 4.15 4.35
CA ARG A 133 -9.95 4.00 3.33
C ARG A 133 -10.54 5.37 2.99
N ALA A 134 -11.00 6.14 3.97
CA ALA A 134 -11.56 7.47 3.74
C ALA A 134 -10.55 8.44 3.09
N ARG A 135 -9.28 8.41 3.52
CA ARG A 135 -8.20 9.25 2.97
C ARG A 135 -7.96 9.01 1.49
N TRP A 136 -8.01 7.76 1.05
CA TRP A 136 -7.72 7.35 -0.33
C TRP A 136 -8.96 7.28 -1.23
N HIS A 137 -10.04 7.99 -0.85
CA HIS A 137 -11.20 8.24 -1.70
C HIS A 137 -11.36 9.74 -1.96
N CYS A 138 -11.72 10.09 -3.19
CA CYS A 138 -11.90 11.47 -3.60
C CYS A 138 -13.02 12.11 -2.79
N ARG A 139 -12.74 13.22 -2.11
CA ARG A 139 -13.75 13.93 -1.29
C ARG A 139 -14.90 14.52 -2.11
N ALA A 140 -14.71 14.73 -3.40
CA ALA A 140 -15.72 15.31 -4.28
C ALA A 140 -16.70 14.28 -4.85
N CYS A 141 -16.24 13.08 -5.22
CA CYS A 141 -17.08 12.06 -5.88
C CYS A 141 -17.03 10.67 -5.26
N GLY A 142 -16.23 10.46 -4.22
CA GLY A 142 -16.08 9.17 -3.54
C GLY A 142 -15.26 8.12 -4.31
N ALA A 143 -14.73 8.40 -5.50
CA ALA A 143 -13.93 7.42 -6.24
C ALA A 143 -12.60 7.11 -5.53
N PRO A 144 -12.16 5.84 -5.44
CA PRO A 144 -10.85 5.50 -4.88
C PRO A 144 -9.72 6.05 -5.77
N PHE A 145 -8.58 6.33 -5.15
CA PHE A 145 -7.36 6.75 -5.87
C PHE A 145 -6.09 6.19 -5.22
N THR A 146 -4.97 6.33 -5.94
CA THR A 146 -3.71 5.68 -5.60
C THR A 146 -2.62 6.69 -5.24
N TRP A 147 -1.50 6.23 -4.68
CA TRP A 147 -0.40 7.05 -4.16
C TRP A 147 0.19 8.05 -5.16
N TYR A 148 0.20 7.74 -6.44
CA TYR A 148 0.81 8.55 -7.49
C TYR A 148 -0.21 9.25 -8.38
N GLN A 149 -1.49 9.21 -8.03
CA GLN A 149 -2.55 9.88 -8.79
C GLN A 149 -2.68 11.36 -8.39
N ASP A 150 -2.46 12.26 -9.35
CA ASP A 150 -2.59 13.71 -9.15
C ASP A 150 -4.02 14.22 -9.31
N ARG A 151 -4.83 13.59 -10.16
CA ARG A 151 -6.21 14.02 -10.47
C ARG A 151 -7.17 12.85 -10.40
N CYS A 152 -8.37 13.11 -9.89
CA CYS A 152 -9.43 12.09 -9.86
C CYS A 152 -9.82 11.69 -11.28
N ARG A 153 -9.77 10.39 -11.59
CA ARG A 153 -10.15 9.84 -12.90
C ARG A 153 -11.64 10.01 -13.22
N VAL A 154 -12.48 10.23 -12.20
CA VAL A 154 -13.94 10.35 -12.36
C VAL A 154 -14.36 11.82 -12.47
N CYS A 155 -13.95 12.68 -11.54
CA CYS A 155 -14.43 14.08 -11.49
C CYS A 155 -13.35 15.13 -11.81
N GLY A 156 -12.09 14.74 -12.03
CA GLY A 156 -11.01 15.66 -12.35
C GLY A 156 -10.49 16.52 -11.19
N THR A 157 -11.03 16.37 -9.97
CA THR A 157 -10.55 17.08 -8.77
C THR A 157 -9.07 16.84 -8.53
N ASP A 158 -8.33 17.87 -8.11
CA ASP A 158 -6.93 17.76 -7.69
C ASP A 158 -6.82 16.94 -6.40
N LEU A 159 -6.02 15.87 -6.44
CA LEU A 159 -5.81 14.93 -5.35
C LEU A 159 -4.47 15.16 -4.63
N LYS A 160 -3.59 16.04 -5.14
CA LYS A 160 -2.29 16.32 -4.50
C LYS A 160 -2.42 16.69 -3.02
N PRO A 161 -3.39 17.53 -2.58
CA PRO A 161 -3.54 17.86 -1.17
C PRO A 161 -3.90 16.66 -0.28
N ALA A 162 -4.45 15.59 -0.84
CA ALA A 162 -4.79 14.37 -0.10
C ALA A 162 -3.61 13.38 0.01
N ARG A 163 -2.53 13.58 -0.77
CA ARG A 163 -1.32 12.75 -0.73
C ARG A 163 -0.39 13.20 0.40
N GLY A 164 -0.59 12.65 1.59
CA GLY A 164 0.21 12.98 2.78
C GLY A 164 1.37 12.01 3.07
N TYR A 165 2.30 11.83 2.14
CA TYR A 165 3.61 11.21 2.43
C TYR A 165 4.73 12.25 2.35
#